data_AF-A0A7S4ETJ0-F1
#
_entry.id   AF-A0A7S4ETJ0-F1
#
_cell.length_a   1.000
_cell.length_b   1.000
_cell.length_c   1.000
_cell.angle_alpha   90.00
_cell.angle_beta   90.00
_cell.angle_gamma   90.00
#
_symmetry.space_group_name_H-M   'P 1'
#
loop_
_entity.id
_entity.type
_entity.pdbx_description
1 polymer ?
#
loop_
_entity_poly.entity_id
_entity_poly.type
_entity_poly.pdbx_seq_one_letter_code
_entity_poly.pdbx_strand_id
1 'polypeptide(L)'
;RKPRRAILRRPLFSATARNRTTRSQTAMNVLALAASALFIAGKVDAQALTNVQAEATQFVPYFNYDGDLAVTGTVFIESAGTTQNLVYAFRGMDPECINGASDAANSCGIHIHEGTSCSEDGLGHYYTGEVTEDPWVTVSFTSLAVDNSSTTGSFAVTTGGTADDIMGRALVVHAFSGARIACAIIKEPFVYPLVAKDFVPYFNYEGNLASSGEVGPITTSATGQSFSYSLSGVDPACSDGASDAANSCGLHIHAGTSCAEDGLGHYYTGVVRSA
;
A
#
# COMPACT_ATOMS: atom_id res chain seq x y z
N ARG A 1 -2.55 73.87 -26.13
CA ARG A 1 -1.09 73.56 -26.13
C ARG A 1 -0.89 72.10 -25.66
N LYS A 2 0.26 71.46 -25.97
CA LYS A 2 0.66 70.07 -25.60
C LYS A 2 2.09 70.12 -24.97
N PRO A 3 2.62 69.09 -24.24
CA PRO A 3 3.02 67.74 -24.73
C PRO A 3 2.44 66.61 -23.79
N ARG A 4 2.88 65.34 -23.59
CA ARG A 4 4.00 64.40 -23.92
C ARG A 4 5.36 64.58 -23.18
N ARG A 5 6.17 63.54 -22.86
CA ARG A 5 5.99 62.05 -22.85
C ARG A 5 5.27 61.64 -21.52
N ALA A 6 5.42 60.51 -20.81
CA ALA A 6 6.02 59.16 -20.94
C ALA A 6 5.11 58.15 -20.17
N ILE A 7 5.05 56.82 -20.34
CA ILE A 7 5.87 55.77 -20.99
C ILE A 7 6.88 55.01 -20.06
N LEU A 8 6.35 54.11 -19.22
CA LEU A 8 6.93 52.81 -18.80
C LEU A 8 5.75 51.81 -18.70
N ARG A 9 5.61 50.87 -19.66
CA ARG A 9 6.08 49.47 -19.69
C ARG A 9 5.18 48.46 -18.94
N ARG A 10 4.59 47.54 -19.73
CA ARG A 10 3.93 46.24 -19.39
C ARG A 10 4.96 45.21 -18.84
N PRO A 11 4.58 43.96 -18.46
CA PRO A 11 3.25 43.32 -18.26
C PRO A 11 3.08 42.84 -16.77
N LEU A 12 2.11 42.03 -16.31
CA LEU A 12 1.92 40.57 -16.52
C LEU A 12 0.59 40.04 -15.93
N PHE A 13 0.23 38.84 -16.39
CA PHE A 13 -0.90 37.99 -16.03
C PHE A 13 -1.41 38.05 -14.58
N SER A 14 -2.71 38.29 -14.41
CA SER A 14 -3.47 37.67 -13.31
C SER A 14 -3.79 36.22 -13.73
N ALA A 15 -2.92 35.29 -13.33
CA ALA A 15 -3.21 33.87 -13.43
C ALA A 15 -3.96 33.44 -12.17
N THR A 16 -5.24 33.11 -12.29
CA THR A 16 -5.98 32.47 -11.21
C THR A 16 -5.33 31.13 -10.90
N ALA A 17 -4.72 31.03 -9.71
CA ALA A 17 -4.08 29.80 -9.24
C ALA A 17 -5.15 28.71 -9.06
N ARG A 18 -5.35 27.87 -10.08
CA ARG A 18 -6.28 26.74 -10.00
C ARG A 18 -5.78 25.77 -8.94
N ASN A 19 -6.65 25.48 -7.99
CA ASN A 19 -6.37 24.68 -6.81
C ASN A 19 -5.76 23.31 -7.21
N ARG A 20 -4.45 23.11 -6.97
CA ARG A 20 -3.68 21.96 -7.49
C ARG A 20 -3.56 20.80 -6.49
N THR A 21 -4.31 20.87 -5.39
CA THR A 21 -4.27 19.96 -4.23
C THR A 21 -5.15 18.71 -4.37
N THR A 22 -6.18 18.75 -5.22
CA THR A 22 -7.25 17.73 -5.30
C THR A 22 -6.87 16.41 -5.98
N ARG A 23 -5.62 16.25 -6.47
CA ARG A 23 -5.17 15.05 -7.20
C ARG A 23 -4.20 14.14 -6.44
N SER A 24 -3.78 14.52 -5.23
CA SER A 24 -2.87 13.71 -4.39
C SER A 24 -3.63 12.96 -3.28
N GLN A 25 -4.54 13.67 -2.59
CA GLN A 25 -5.33 13.09 -1.49
C GLN A 25 -6.31 11.99 -1.93
N THR A 26 -6.69 11.93 -3.20
CA THR A 26 -7.60 10.92 -3.76
C THR A 26 -6.98 9.52 -3.90
N ALA A 27 -5.65 9.40 -4.00
CA ALA A 27 -4.97 8.10 -3.99
C ALA A 27 -4.85 7.49 -2.58
N MET A 28 -4.80 8.37 -1.56
CA MET A 28 -4.61 8.01 -0.15
C MET A 28 -5.77 7.18 0.43
N ASN A 29 -6.95 7.27 -0.19
CA ASN A 29 -8.17 6.55 0.18
C ASN A 29 -8.35 5.21 -0.57
N VAL A 30 -7.33 4.62 -1.20
CA VAL A 30 -7.45 3.32 -1.88
C VAL A 30 -6.84 2.17 -1.06
N LEU A 31 -5.56 2.31 -0.66
CA LEU A 31 -4.83 1.24 0.02
C LEU A 31 -5.45 0.89 1.39
N ALA A 32 -5.83 1.91 2.17
CA ALA A 32 -6.57 1.73 3.43
C ALA A 32 -8.00 1.20 3.23
N LEU A 33 -8.65 1.47 2.08
CA LEU A 33 -10.01 1.00 1.80
C LEU A 33 -10.08 -0.47 1.40
N ALA A 34 -9.04 -1.02 0.74
CA ALA A 34 -8.97 -2.46 0.46
C ALA A 34 -8.98 -3.27 1.78
N ALA A 35 -8.13 -2.88 2.73
CA ALA A 35 -8.16 -3.40 4.10
C ALA A 35 -9.51 -3.15 4.80
N SER A 36 -10.03 -1.92 4.77
CA SER A 36 -11.29 -1.56 5.44
C SER A 36 -12.50 -2.34 4.91
N ALA A 37 -12.57 -2.62 3.60
CA ALA A 37 -13.64 -3.43 3.02
C ALA A 37 -13.60 -4.88 3.51
N LEU A 38 -12.41 -5.42 3.77
CA LEU A 38 -12.19 -6.74 4.35
C LEU A 38 -12.53 -6.79 5.85
N PHE A 39 -12.17 -5.74 6.61
CA PHE A 39 -12.60 -5.56 7.99
C PHE A 39 -14.12 -5.48 8.14
N ILE A 40 -14.81 -4.70 7.28
CA ILE A 40 -16.28 -4.57 7.28
C ILE A 40 -16.97 -5.91 7.00
N ALA A 41 -16.35 -6.81 6.24
CA ALA A 41 -16.89 -8.14 5.95
C ALA A 41 -16.66 -9.17 7.07
N GLY A 42 -15.79 -8.89 8.05
CA GLY A 42 -15.46 -9.83 9.14
C GLY A 42 -14.82 -11.15 8.69
N LYS A 43 -14.27 -11.19 7.47
CA LYS A 43 -13.75 -12.41 6.81
C LYS A 43 -12.24 -12.64 6.97
N VAL A 44 -11.51 -11.67 7.49
CA VAL A 44 -10.06 -11.77 7.76
C VAL A 44 -9.77 -11.37 9.20
N ASP A 45 -8.81 -12.04 9.82
CA ASP A 45 -8.33 -11.67 11.14
C ASP A 45 -7.46 -10.41 11.04
N ALA A 46 -7.51 -9.54 12.05
CA ALA A 46 -6.82 -8.26 12.04
C ALA A 46 -5.29 -8.40 11.99
N GLN A 47 -4.76 -9.57 12.37
CA GLN A 47 -3.34 -9.86 12.35
C GLN A 47 -2.79 -10.12 10.94
N ALA A 48 -3.62 -10.60 10.00
CA ALA A 48 -3.21 -10.99 8.64
C ALA A 48 -2.73 -9.82 7.75
N LEU A 49 -2.89 -8.57 8.19
CA LEU A 49 -2.39 -7.38 7.51
C LEU A 49 -1.12 -6.80 8.14
N THR A 50 -0.58 -7.42 9.20
CA THR A 50 0.64 -6.95 9.89
C THR A 50 1.93 -7.59 9.36
N ASN A 51 1.83 -8.59 8.48
CA ASN A 51 2.95 -9.33 7.90
C ASN A 51 2.76 -9.59 6.38
N VAL A 52 2.22 -8.60 5.66
CA VAL A 52 2.12 -8.69 4.19
C VAL A 52 3.52 -8.70 3.58
N GLN A 53 3.84 -9.71 2.78
CA GLN A 53 5.15 -9.88 2.14
C GLN A 53 5.13 -9.56 0.64
N ALA A 54 3.97 -9.65 -0.02
CA ALA A 54 3.80 -9.20 -1.39
C ALA A 54 2.38 -8.66 -1.65
N GLU A 55 2.25 -7.81 -2.67
CA GLU A 55 0.97 -7.31 -3.17
C GLU A 55 0.83 -7.49 -4.69
N ALA A 56 -0.41 -7.54 -5.16
CA ALA A 56 -0.80 -7.33 -6.55
C ALA A 56 -1.97 -6.33 -6.56
N THR A 57 -1.72 -5.10 -7.02
CA THR A 57 -2.63 -3.93 -6.85
C THR A 57 -2.98 -3.19 -8.13
N GLN A 58 -2.40 -3.60 -9.27
CA GLN A 58 -2.44 -2.86 -10.54
C GLN A 58 -2.87 -3.78 -11.68
N PHE A 59 -4.08 -4.33 -11.56
CA PHE A 59 -4.65 -5.22 -12.57
C PHE A 59 -4.89 -4.49 -13.89
N VAL A 60 -4.40 -5.08 -14.97
CA VAL A 60 -4.66 -4.71 -16.36
C VAL A 60 -5.39 -5.86 -17.06
N PRO A 61 -6.11 -5.61 -18.17
CA PRO A 61 -6.59 -6.68 -19.04
C PRO A 61 -5.45 -7.62 -19.42
N TYR A 62 -5.76 -8.92 -19.52
CA TYR A 62 -4.76 -9.91 -19.96
C TYR A 62 -4.34 -9.64 -21.41
N PHE A 63 -3.09 -9.94 -21.79
CA PHE A 63 -2.45 -9.37 -22.99
C PHE A 63 -3.19 -9.62 -24.33
N ASN A 64 -3.98 -10.69 -24.42
CA ASN A 64 -4.81 -11.06 -25.56
C ASN A 64 -6.31 -11.18 -25.21
N TYR A 65 -6.77 -10.48 -24.16
CA TYR A 65 -8.18 -10.43 -23.78
C TYR A 65 -8.88 -9.23 -24.45
N ASP A 66 -9.58 -9.51 -25.56
CA ASP A 66 -10.34 -8.52 -26.34
C ASP A 66 -11.77 -8.26 -25.79
N GLY A 67 -12.07 -8.64 -24.54
CA GLY A 67 -13.41 -8.53 -23.94
C GLY A 67 -13.60 -7.34 -23.01
N ASP A 68 -14.86 -7.07 -22.63
CA ASP A 68 -15.26 -5.86 -21.88
C ASP A 68 -15.05 -5.94 -20.35
N LEU A 69 -14.60 -7.06 -19.77
CA LEU A 69 -14.42 -7.19 -18.31
C LEU A 69 -13.21 -6.38 -17.82
N ALA A 70 -13.47 -5.42 -16.93
CA ALA A 70 -12.47 -4.52 -16.36
C ALA A 70 -12.22 -4.84 -14.87
N VAL A 71 -11.48 -5.91 -14.60
CA VAL A 71 -11.13 -6.33 -13.23
C VAL A 71 -10.27 -5.26 -12.55
N THR A 72 -10.68 -4.86 -11.35
CA THR A 72 -9.93 -3.95 -10.47
C THR A 72 -9.96 -4.49 -9.05
N GLY A 73 -8.86 -4.36 -8.31
CA GLY A 73 -8.77 -4.92 -6.97
C GLY A 73 -7.37 -4.98 -6.42
N THR A 74 -7.24 -5.71 -5.31
CA THR A 74 -5.99 -5.92 -4.59
C THR A 74 -5.94 -7.37 -4.10
N VAL A 75 -4.76 -7.98 -4.21
CA VAL A 75 -4.41 -9.20 -3.48
C VAL A 75 -3.17 -8.90 -2.63
N PHE A 76 -3.23 -9.26 -1.35
CA PHE A 76 -2.08 -9.32 -0.45
C PHE A 76 -1.67 -10.78 -0.27
N ILE A 77 -0.38 -11.05 -0.11
CA ILE A 77 0.16 -12.40 0.04
C ILE A 77 1.10 -12.47 1.26
N GLU A 78 0.89 -13.50 2.08
CA GLU A 78 1.78 -13.92 3.16
C GLU A 78 2.22 -15.37 2.94
N SER A 79 3.53 -15.60 2.83
CA SER A 79 4.14 -16.88 2.50
C SER A 79 4.57 -17.64 3.77
N ALA A 80 3.75 -18.60 4.19
CA ALA A 80 4.06 -19.51 5.28
C ALA A 80 4.95 -20.66 4.78
N GLY A 81 6.26 -20.40 4.68
CA GLY A 81 7.23 -21.36 4.13
C GLY A 81 7.06 -21.52 2.62
N THR A 82 6.35 -22.57 2.20
CA THR A 82 6.00 -22.84 0.79
C THR A 82 4.48 -22.76 0.49
N THR A 83 3.69 -22.36 1.50
CA THR A 83 2.24 -22.10 1.38
C THR A 83 1.98 -20.61 1.23
N GLN A 84 1.26 -20.25 0.17
CA GLN A 84 0.92 -18.87 -0.18
C GLN A 84 -0.49 -18.55 0.31
N ASN A 85 -0.60 -17.64 1.27
CA ASN A 85 -1.89 -17.17 1.80
C ASN A 85 -2.30 -15.92 1.03
N LEU A 86 -3.13 -16.09 -0.01
CA LEU A 86 -3.67 -15.01 -0.82
C LEU A 86 -4.91 -14.44 -0.14
N VAL A 87 -4.96 -13.12 0.03
CA VAL A 87 -6.07 -12.38 0.65
C VAL A 87 -6.54 -11.30 -0.33
N TYR A 88 -7.77 -11.41 -0.83
CA TYR A 88 -8.20 -10.66 -2.02
C TYR A 88 -9.51 -9.86 -1.87
N ALA A 89 -9.57 -8.75 -2.60
CA ALA A 89 -10.77 -7.96 -2.84
C ALA A 89 -10.80 -7.45 -4.28
N PHE A 90 -11.88 -7.75 -5.02
CA PHE A 90 -12.04 -7.41 -6.43
C PHE A 90 -13.41 -6.85 -6.79
N ARG A 91 -13.47 -6.15 -7.93
CA ARG A 91 -14.64 -5.65 -8.67
C ARG A 91 -14.38 -5.80 -10.17
N GLY A 92 -15.43 -5.80 -10.98
CA GLY A 92 -15.36 -6.02 -12.42
C GLY A 92 -15.10 -7.47 -12.81
N MET A 93 -15.40 -8.42 -11.91
CA MET A 93 -15.31 -9.85 -12.19
C MET A 93 -16.39 -10.28 -13.19
N ASP A 94 -16.24 -11.50 -13.70
CA ASP A 94 -17.28 -12.16 -14.49
C ASP A 94 -18.60 -12.30 -13.66
N PRO A 95 -19.74 -11.79 -14.15
CA PRO A 95 -21.05 -11.99 -13.52
C PRO A 95 -21.51 -13.45 -13.47
N GLU A 96 -21.05 -14.32 -14.38
CA GLU A 96 -21.47 -15.73 -14.42
C GLU A 96 -20.90 -16.53 -13.23
N CYS A 97 -19.76 -16.11 -12.67
CA CYS A 97 -19.15 -16.64 -11.45
C CYS A 97 -19.98 -16.45 -10.16
N ILE A 98 -21.20 -15.89 -10.23
CA ILE A 98 -22.06 -15.61 -9.08
C ILE A 98 -22.55 -16.88 -8.36
N ASN A 99 -22.57 -18.02 -9.06
CA ASN A 99 -22.91 -19.32 -8.49
C ASN A 99 -21.66 -20.20 -8.25
N GLY A 100 -20.47 -19.63 -8.36
CA GLY A 100 -19.19 -20.33 -8.32
C GLY A 100 -18.68 -20.72 -9.72
N ALA A 101 -17.71 -21.64 -9.75
CA ALA A 101 -17.08 -22.14 -10.96
C ALA A 101 -17.96 -23.14 -11.75
N SER A 102 -17.69 -23.27 -13.05
CA SER A 102 -18.19 -24.33 -13.92
C SER A 102 -17.20 -25.49 -14.06
N ASP A 103 -17.57 -26.54 -14.80
CA ASP A 103 -16.67 -27.63 -15.18
C ASP A 103 -15.55 -27.21 -16.16
N ALA A 104 -15.51 -25.94 -16.61
CA ALA A 104 -14.44 -25.43 -17.45
C ALA A 104 -13.13 -25.28 -16.64
N ALA A 105 -12.01 -25.72 -17.21
CA ALA A 105 -10.70 -25.58 -16.59
C ALA A 105 -10.42 -24.11 -16.22
N ASN A 106 -9.98 -23.88 -14.98
CA ASN A 106 -9.70 -22.56 -14.41
C ASN A 106 -10.92 -21.61 -14.30
N SER A 107 -12.16 -22.12 -14.41
CA SER A 107 -13.36 -21.32 -14.23
C SER A 107 -13.33 -20.54 -12.91
N CYS A 108 -13.48 -19.22 -12.99
CA CYS A 108 -13.44 -18.31 -11.83
C CYS A 108 -12.16 -18.43 -11.00
N GLY A 109 -11.01 -18.73 -11.61
CA GLY A 109 -9.71 -18.84 -10.94
C GLY A 109 -9.04 -17.51 -10.57
N ILE A 110 -8.21 -17.53 -9.52
CA ILE A 110 -7.21 -16.50 -9.18
C ILE A 110 -5.89 -17.24 -8.89
N HIS A 111 -4.94 -17.21 -9.83
CA HIS A 111 -3.80 -18.13 -9.86
C HIS A 111 -2.47 -17.39 -10.00
N ILE A 112 -1.42 -17.84 -9.31
CA ILE A 112 -0.04 -17.40 -9.60
C ILE A 112 0.44 -18.18 -10.82
N HIS A 113 1.11 -17.50 -11.74
CA HIS A 113 1.57 -18.00 -13.02
C HIS A 113 3.09 -18.07 -13.11
N GLU A 114 3.62 -18.96 -13.95
CA GLU A 114 5.06 -19.07 -14.18
C GLU A 114 5.66 -17.80 -14.81
N GLY A 115 4.94 -17.16 -15.74
CA GLY A 115 5.38 -15.94 -16.40
C GLY A 115 5.44 -14.72 -15.48
N THR A 116 6.36 -13.80 -15.79
CA THR A 116 6.70 -12.62 -14.97
C THR A 116 6.26 -11.29 -15.62
N SER A 117 5.24 -11.36 -16.47
CA SER A 117 4.83 -10.27 -17.37
C SER A 117 3.32 -10.34 -17.65
N CYS A 118 2.68 -9.17 -17.74
CA CYS A 118 1.27 -9.04 -18.14
C CYS A 118 1.09 -8.60 -19.60
N SER A 119 2.18 -8.41 -20.35
CA SER A 119 2.16 -8.01 -21.77
C SER A 119 2.43 -9.17 -22.75
N GLU A 120 2.56 -10.38 -22.24
CA GLU A 120 2.76 -11.62 -22.99
C GLU A 120 2.14 -12.81 -22.25
N ASP A 121 2.35 -14.03 -22.73
CA ASP A 121 1.77 -15.23 -22.12
C ASP A 121 2.40 -15.53 -20.74
N GLY A 122 1.55 -15.51 -19.72
CA GLY A 122 1.86 -15.92 -18.35
C GLY A 122 2.20 -17.41 -18.16
N LEU A 123 2.25 -18.21 -19.23
CA LEU A 123 2.60 -19.63 -19.23
C LEU A 123 1.62 -20.47 -18.37
N GLY A 124 2.07 -21.58 -17.78
CA GLY A 124 1.28 -22.39 -16.85
C GLY A 124 1.12 -21.74 -15.47
N HIS A 125 0.38 -22.39 -14.56
CA HIS A 125 0.34 -21.99 -13.15
C HIS A 125 1.69 -22.27 -12.47
N TYR A 126 2.03 -21.48 -11.46
CA TYR A 126 3.29 -21.59 -10.73
C TYR A 126 3.21 -22.65 -9.61
N TYR A 127 4.02 -23.71 -9.70
CA TYR A 127 4.27 -24.64 -8.61
C TYR A 127 5.60 -25.39 -8.83
N THR A 128 6.25 -25.82 -7.74
CA THR A 128 7.63 -26.33 -7.79
C THR A 128 7.98 -27.28 -6.63
N GLY A 129 9.23 -27.76 -6.60
CA GLY A 129 9.78 -28.55 -5.50
C GLY A 129 9.10 -29.91 -5.36
N GLU A 130 8.52 -30.18 -4.18
CA GLU A 130 7.80 -31.43 -3.88
C GLU A 130 6.34 -31.43 -4.36
N VAL A 131 5.84 -30.30 -4.88
CA VAL A 131 4.48 -30.19 -5.44
C VAL A 131 4.48 -30.72 -6.87
N THR A 132 3.98 -31.95 -7.06
CA THR A 132 3.94 -32.63 -8.37
C THR A 132 2.60 -32.55 -9.10
N GLU A 133 1.53 -32.22 -8.38
CA GLU A 133 0.19 -31.99 -8.92
C GLU A 133 -0.14 -30.50 -8.83
N ASP A 134 -0.82 -29.96 -9.84
CA ASP A 134 -1.14 -28.53 -9.93
C ASP A 134 -2.08 -28.09 -8.79
N PRO A 135 -1.62 -27.26 -7.84
CA PRO A 135 -2.40 -26.91 -6.65
C PRO A 135 -3.50 -25.87 -6.94
N TRP A 136 -3.53 -25.29 -8.14
CA TRP A 136 -4.44 -24.21 -8.51
C TRP A 136 -5.79 -24.68 -9.06
N VAL A 137 -5.90 -25.96 -9.43
CA VAL A 137 -7.11 -26.52 -10.08
C VAL A 137 -8.38 -26.47 -9.21
N THR A 138 -8.24 -26.30 -7.89
CA THR A 138 -9.35 -26.12 -6.94
C THR A 138 -9.56 -24.67 -6.50
N VAL A 139 -8.68 -23.75 -6.89
CA VAL A 139 -8.67 -22.36 -6.45
C VAL A 139 -9.61 -21.53 -7.32
N SER A 140 -10.85 -21.35 -6.87
CA SER A 140 -11.85 -20.52 -7.56
C SER A 140 -12.69 -19.67 -6.61
N PHE A 141 -13.09 -18.47 -7.08
CA PHE A 141 -13.92 -17.53 -6.34
C PHE A 141 -15.41 -17.66 -6.69
N THR A 142 -16.26 -17.02 -5.88
CA THR A 142 -17.67 -16.73 -6.21
C THR A 142 -17.83 -15.22 -6.25
N SER A 143 -18.42 -14.67 -7.32
CA SER A 143 -18.73 -13.23 -7.40
C SER A 143 -20.09 -12.92 -6.78
N LEU A 144 -20.37 -11.63 -6.55
CA LEU A 144 -21.64 -11.13 -6.02
C LEU A 144 -22.22 -10.13 -7.02
N ALA A 145 -23.52 -10.17 -7.30
CA ALA A 145 -24.20 -9.22 -8.21
C ALA A 145 -24.09 -7.75 -7.77
N VAL A 146 -23.72 -7.49 -6.51
CA VAL A 146 -23.53 -6.14 -5.99
C VAL A 146 -22.19 -5.54 -6.43
N ASP A 147 -22.15 -4.20 -6.44
CA ASP A 147 -20.91 -3.45 -6.40
C ASP A 147 -19.97 -3.64 -7.62
N ASN A 148 -20.58 -3.91 -8.78
CA ASN A 148 -19.96 -4.28 -10.07
C ASN A 148 -19.23 -5.63 -9.98
N SER A 149 -19.98 -6.74 -9.90
CA SER A 149 -19.47 -8.11 -9.81
C SER A 149 -18.32 -8.24 -8.80
N SER A 150 -18.59 -7.89 -7.54
CA SER A 150 -17.56 -7.83 -6.50
C SER A 150 -17.29 -9.20 -5.87
N THR A 151 -16.07 -9.42 -5.36
CA THR A 151 -15.76 -10.60 -4.52
C THR A 151 -14.69 -10.29 -3.47
N THR A 152 -14.74 -11.00 -2.34
CA THR A 152 -13.78 -10.92 -1.23
C THR A 152 -13.61 -12.28 -0.57
N GLY A 153 -12.36 -12.67 -0.32
CA GLY A 153 -12.03 -13.95 0.30
C GLY A 153 -10.52 -14.15 0.48
N SER A 154 -10.15 -15.39 0.75
CA SER A 154 -8.75 -15.82 0.85
C SER A 154 -8.58 -17.28 0.41
N PHE A 155 -7.34 -17.65 0.06
CA PHE A 155 -6.92 -19.01 -0.24
C PHE A 155 -5.57 -19.28 0.42
N ALA A 156 -5.32 -20.52 0.86
CA ALA A 156 -4.00 -20.99 1.27
C ALA A 156 -3.56 -22.08 0.29
N VAL A 157 -2.51 -21.82 -0.49
CA VAL A 157 -2.10 -22.66 -1.62
C VAL A 157 -0.65 -23.10 -1.43
N THR A 158 -0.41 -24.39 -1.23
CA THR A 158 0.96 -24.93 -1.15
C THR A 158 1.53 -25.05 -2.56
N THR A 159 2.40 -24.10 -2.92
CA THR A 159 3.01 -24.02 -4.26
C THR A 159 4.37 -24.71 -4.34
N GLY A 160 5.00 -24.97 -3.18
CA GLY A 160 6.38 -25.44 -3.12
C GLY A 160 7.43 -24.32 -3.25
N GLY A 161 7.03 -23.12 -3.65
CA GLY A 161 7.87 -21.92 -3.73
C GLY A 161 7.76 -21.02 -2.50
N THR A 162 8.84 -20.30 -2.18
CA THR A 162 8.95 -19.34 -1.08
C THR A 162 8.33 -17.96 -1.42
N ALA A 163 8.49 -16.97 -0.53
CA ALA A 163 8.14 -15.57 -0.82
C ALA A 163 8.95 -15.00 -1.99
N ASP A 164 10.27 -15.21 -1.97
CA ASP A 164 11.20 -14.75 -3.01
C ASP A 164 10.85 -15.38 -4.37
N ASP A 165 10.46 -16.66 -4.37
CA ASP A 165 10.15 -17.38 -5.61
C ASP A 165 8.87 -16.88 -6.32
N ILE A 166 7.89 -16.33 -5.60
CA ILE A 166 6.68 -15.74 -6.21
C ILE A 166 6.85 -14.28 -6.62
N MET A 167 7.96 -13.64 -6.21
CA MET A 167 8.20 -12.23 -6.46
C MET A 167 8.43 -11.96 -7.95
N GLY A 168 7.74 -10.94 -8.49
CA GLY A 168 7.78 -10.60 -9.92
C GLY A 168 6.94 -11.50 -10.83
N ARG A 169 6.21 -12.50 -10.31
CA ARG A 169 5.33 -13.36 -11.12
C ARG A 169 3.99 -12.69 -11.43
N ALA A 170 3.34 -13.15 -12.50
CA ALA A 170 1.97 -12.77 -12.82
C ALA A 170 0.98 -13.45 -11.86
N LEU A 171 0.05 -12.68 -11.32
CA LEU A 171 -1.18 -13.16 -10.69
C LEU A 171 -2.33 -12.90 -11.66
N VAL A 172 -2.96 -13.96 -12.14
CA VAL A 172 -3.96 -13.94 -13.22
C VAL A 172 -5.35 -14.24 -12.67
N VAL A 173 -6.35 -13.53 -13.19
CA VAL A 173 -7.78 -13.74 -12.90
C VAL A 173 -8.45 -14.35 -14.12
N HIS A 174 -9.30 -15.35 -13.89
CA HIS A 174 -10.04 -16.07 -14.92
C HIS A 174 -11.56 -15.80 -14.88
N ALA A 175 -12.19 -15.87 -16.05
CA ALA A 175 -13.63 -15.85 -16.26
C ALA A 175 -14.31 -17.19 -15.92
N PHE A 176 -15.64 -17.23 -15.92
CA PHE A 176 -16.46 -18.44 -15.78
C PHE A 176 -16.20 -19.46 -16.90
N SER A 177 -15.79 -18.98 -18.07
CA SER A 177 -15.35 -19.76 -19.23
C SER A 177 -13.92 -20.32 -19.14
N GLY A 178 -13.19 -20.01 -18.07
CA GLY A 178 -11.76 -20.33 -17.93
C GLY A 178 -10.81 -19.40 -18.69
N ALA A 179 -11.32 -18.43 -19.46
CA ALA A 179 -10.49 -17.45 -20.16
C ALA A 179 -9.73 -16.55 -19.16
N ARG A 180 -8.46 -16.23 -19.45
CA ARG A 180 -7.66 -15.26 -18.68
C ARG A 180 -8.14 -13.85 -19.01
N ILE A 181 -8.59 -13.10 -18.00
CA ILE A 181 -9.21 -11.77 -18.21
C ILE A 181 -8.39 -10.61 -17.66
N ALA A 182 -7.62 -10.82 -16.59
CA ALA A 182 -6.76 -9.78 -16.03
C ALA A 182 -5.46 -10.34 -15.44
N CYS A 183 -4.44 -9.49 -15.36
CA CYS A 183 -3.14 -9.79 -14.77
C CYS A 183 -2.63 -8.61 -13.95
N ALA A 184 -1.96 -8.90 -12.83
CA ALA A 184 -1.09 -7.96 -12.13
C ALA A 184 0.22 -8.68 -11.77
N ILE A 185 1.32 -7.93 -11.68
CA ILE A 185 2.60 -8.48 -11.21
C ILE A 185 2.66 -8.42 -9.69
N ILE A 186 3.04 -9.54 -9.08
CA ILE A 186 3.35 -9.69 -7.66
C ILE A 186 4.64 -8.92 -7.37
N LYS A 187 4.61 -8.04 -6.37
CA LYS A 187 5.71 -7.15 -6.00
C LYS A 187 5.74 -6.94 -4.49
N GLU A 188 6.85 -6.42 -3.99
CA GLU A 188 6.96 -5.87 -2.64
C GLU A 188 5.76 -4.94 -2.34
N PRO A 189 5.13 -5.05 -1.15
CA PRO A 189 3.99 -4.22 -0.79
C PRO A 189 4.41 -2.75 -0.73
N PHE A 190 3.56 -1.83 -1.19
CA PHE A 190 3.87 -0.41 -1.12
C PHE A 190 3.64 0.13 0.30
N VAL A 191 4.55 -0.23 1.20
CA VAL A 191 4.65 0.36 2.54
C VAL A 191 5.10 1.81 2.39
N TYR A 192 4.15 2.75 2.51
CA TYR A 192 4.49 4.15 2.74
C TYR A 192 5.36 4.20 4.01
N PRO A 193 6.61 4.69 3.94
CA PRO A 193 7.46 4.74 5.11
C PRO A 193 6.83 5.63 6.17
N LEU A 194 6.86 5.19 7.43
CA LEU A 194 6.43 6.02 8.55
C LEU A 194 7.43 7.18 8.67
N VAL A 195 6.99 8.38 8.30
CA VAL A 195 7.80 9.61 8.34
C VAL A 195 7.06 10.68 9.12
N ALA A 196 7.74 11.31 10.07
CA ALA A 196 7.29 12.57 10.66
C ALA A 196 7.84 13.73 9.83
N LYS A 197 6.93 14.58 9.34
CA LYS A 197 7.20 15.72 8.46
C LYS A 197 6.14 16.79 8.71
N ASP A 198 6.22 17.91 7.97
CA ASP A 198 5.30 19.06 8.12
C ASP A 198 5.26 19.59 9.58
N PHE A 199 6.43 19.58 10.24
CA PHE A 199 6.63 20.02 11.63
C PHE A 199 6.02 21.40 11.89
N VAL A 200 5.35 21.52 13.04
CA VAL A 200 4.82 22.75 13.61
C VAL A 200 5.38 22.96 15.02
N PRO A 201 5.36 24.19 15.56
CA PRO A 201 5.64 24.42 16.98
C PRO A 201 4.76 23.53 17.87
N TYR A 202 5.34 22.98 18.94
CA TYR A 202 4.61 22.19 19.94
C TYR A 202 3.56 23.06 20.63
N PHE A 203 2.44 22.47 21.10
CA PHE A 203 1.20 23.18 21.41
C PHE A 203 1.31 24.34 22.42
N ASN A 204 2.33 24.32 23.30
CA ASN A 204 2.62 25.33 24.32
C ASN A 204 3.97 26.05 24.13
N TYR A 205 4.61 25.91 22.96
CA TYR A 205 5.90 26.53 22.68
C TYR A 205 5.75 28.01 22.28
N GLU A 206 5.99 28.91 23.24
CA GLU A 206 5.94 30.37 23.03
C GLU A 206 7.23 30.97 22.43
N GLY A 207 8.23 30.14 22.12
CA GLY A 207 9.52 30.58 21.56
C GLY A 207 9.49 30.87 20.06
N ASN A 208 10.66 31.18 19.50
CA ASN A 208 10.81 31.62 18.11
C ASN A 208 11.52 30.62 17.17
N LEU A 209 11.89 29.43 17.65
CA LEU A 209 12.44 28.36 16.80
C LEU A 209 11.35 27.78 15.90
N ALA A 210 11.75 27.35 14.70
CA ALA A 210 10.87 26.84 13.66
C ALA A 210 11.48 25.58 13.03
N SER A 211 11.55 24.51 13.83
CA SER A 211 12.02 23.19 13.39
C SER A 211 11.21 22.69 12.19
N SER A 212 11.92 22.26 11.16
CA SER A 212 11.36 21.78 9.89
C SER A 212 12.26 20.70 9.28
N GLY A 213 11.72 19.88 8.39
CA GLY A 213 12.43 18.75 7.78
C GLY A 213 11.65 17.44 7.92
N GLU A 214 12.38 16.33 8.02
CA GLU A 214 11.83 14.98 8.03
C GLU A 214 12.56 14.07 9.04
N VAL A 215 11.81 13.21 9.72
CA VAL A 215 12.32 12.11 10.55
C VAL A 215 11.73 10.80 10.03
N GLY A 216 12.61 9.91 9.57
CA GLY A 216 12.26 8.61 9.00
C GLY A 216 13.30 8.13 7.98
N PRO A 217 13.00 7.08 7.19
CA PRO A 217 11.88 6.17 7.41
C PRO A 217 11.99 5.50 8.78
N ILE A 218 10.89 5.46 9.55
CA ILE A 218 10.84 4.70 10.80
C ILE A 218 10.61 3.24 10.44
N THR A 219 11.59 2.40 10.77
CA THR A 219 11.53 0.94 10.62
C THR A 219 11.50 0.28 11.99
N THR A 220 10.68 -0.76 12.15
CA THR A 220 10.53 -1.49 13.42
C THR A 220 11.13 -2.89 13.27
N SER A 221 11.97 -3.29 14.21
CA SER A 221 12.52 -4.65 14.30
C SER A 221 12.33 -5.18 15.72
N ALA A 222 11.56 -6.27 15.86
CA ALA A 222 10.96 -6.71 17.11
C ALA A 222 10.23 -5.55 17.83
N THR A 223 10.80 -5.01 18.92
CA THR A 223 10.27 -3.85 19.64
C THR A 223 11.09 -2.57 19.43
N GLY A 224 12.26 -2.64 18.80
CA GLY A 224 13.10 -1.48 18.53
C GLY A 224 12.64 -0.71 17.29
N GLN A 225 12.63 0.63 17.37
CA GLN A 225 12.46 1.49 16.20
C GLN A 225 13.80 2.12 15.81
N SER A 226 14.08 2.22 14.51
CA SER A 226 15.22 2.94 13.96
C SER A 226 14.78 3.86 12.83
N PHE A 227 15.39 5.04 12.76
CA PHE A 227 15.05 6.11 11.82
C PHE A 227 16.28 6.98 11.52
N SER A 228 16.27 7.66 10.38
CA SER A 228 17.16 8.80 10.13
C SER A 228 16.43 10.11 10.43
N TYR A 229 17.15 11.24 10.44
CA TYR A 229 16.53 12.56 10.48
C TYR A 229 17.33 13.56 9.64
N SER A 230 16.63 14.53 9.08
CA SER A 230 17.20 15.70 8.40
C SER A 230 16.35 16.90 8.80
N LEU A 231 16.90 17.74 9.68
CA LEU A 231 16.18 18.83 10.33
C LEU A 231 16.89 20.17 10.15
N SER A 232 16.13 21.25 10.21
CA SER A 232 16.60 22.64 10.06
C SER A 232 15.72 23.57 10.90
N GLY A 233 16.28 24.68 11.40
CA GLY A 233 15.57 25.57 12.33
C GLY A 233 15.48 25.06 13.77
N VAL A 234 16.25 24.00 14.10
CA VAL A 234 16.48 23.50 15.47
C VAL A 234 17.29 24.49 16.31
N ASP A 235 17.34 24.29 17.62
CA ASP A 235 18.05 25.17 18.55
C ASP A 235 19.57 25.23 18.25
N PRO A 236 20.15 26.42 17.99
CA PRO A 236 21.59 26.58 17.81
C PRO A 236 22.44 26.12 18.99
N ALA A 237 21.89 26.06 20.22
CA ALA A 237 22.59 25.53 21.39
C ALA A 237 22.93 24.03 21.28
N CYS A 238 22.27 23.31 20.37
CA CYS A 238 22.53 21.89 20.10
C CYS A 238 23.74 21.66 19.16
N SER A 239 24.53 22.69 18.80
CA SER A 239 25.69 22.55 17.89
C SER A 239 26.73 21.55 18.40
N ASP A 240 26.88 21.48 19.72
CA ASP A 240 27.91 20.69 20.41
C ASP A 240 27.33 19.39 20.99
N GLY A 241 26.04 19.10 20.70
CA GLY A 241 25.31 17.94 21.19
C GLY A 241 24.31 18.25 22.32
N ALA A 242 23.83 17.20 22.98
CA ALA A 242 22.92 17.28 24.12
C ALA A 242 23.66 17.66 25.41
N SER A 243 22.96 18.35 26.32
CA SER A 243 23.42 18.63 27.69
C SER A 243 22.80 17.66 28.71
N ASP A 244 23.24 17.72 29.97
CA ASP A 244 22.68 16.94 31.09
C ASP A 244 21.19 17.25 31.40
N ALA A 245 20.58 18.24 30.74
CA ALA A 245 19.16 18.56 30.91
C ALA A 245 18.28 17.49 30.21
N ALA A 246 17.22 17.06 30.90
CA ALA A 246 16.26 16.10 30.35
C ALA A 246 15.70 16.58 29.00
N ASN A 247 15.65 15.68 28.02
CA ASN A 247 15.20 15.90 26.64
C ASN A 247 16.03 16.95 25.85
N SER A 248 17.20 17.36 26.35
CA SER A 248 18.10 18.28 25.63
C SER A 248 18.48 17.72 24.26
N CYS A 249 18.15 18.47 23.20
CA CYS A 249 18.45 18.12 21.80
C CYS A 249 17.92 16.73 21.35
N GLY A 250 16.91 16.19 22.04
CA GLY A 250 16.37 14.86 21.78
C GLY A 250 15.34 14.79 20.65
N LEU A 251 15.19 13.59 20.08
CA LEU A 251 14.05 13.20 19.25
C LEU A 251 13.30 12.07 19.96
N HIS A 252 11.99 12.24 20.14
CA HIS A 252 11.16 11.34 20.92
C HIS A 252 9.85 11.04 20.18
N ILE A 253 9.42 9.77 20.20
CA ILE A 253 8.05 9.40 19.85
C ILE A 253 7.21 9.57 21.11
N HIS A 254 6.06 10.21 20.99
CA HIS A 254 5.16 10.57 22.10
C HIS A 254 3.89 9.72 22.06
N ALA A 255 3.24 9.52 23.21
CA ALA A 255 2.04 8.68 23.31
C ALA A 255 0.75 9.38 22.83
N GLY A 256 0.72 10.71 22.81
CA GLY A 256 -0.33 11.52 22.20
C GLY A 256 -0.17 11.62 20.68
N THR A 257 -1.29 11.74 19.96
CA THR A 257 -1.37 11.65 18.49
C THR A 257 -1.79 12.96 17.82
N SER A 258 -1.66 14.09 18.52
CA SER A 258 -2.04 15.44 18.07
C SER A 258 -0.86 16.39 18.14
N CYS A 259 -0.73 17.28 17.15
CA CYS A 259 0.24 18.40 17.18
C CYS A 259 -0.34 19.67 17.82
N ALA A 260 -1.63 19.68 18.18
CA ALA A 260 -2.35 20.84 18.74
C ALA A 260 -2.69 20.68 20.23
N GLU A 261 -2.29 19.57 20.84
CA GLU A 261 -2.52 19.20 22.24
C GLU A 261 -1.23 18.64 22.84
N ASP A 262 -1.23 18.29 24.12
CA ASP A 262 -0.06 17.66 24.75
C ASP A 262 0.17 16.23 24.23
N GLY A 263 1.40 15.95 23.82
CA GLY A 263 1.87 14.64 23.38
C GLY A 263 2.00 13.61 24.49
N LEU A 264 1.66 13.94 25.74
CA LEU A 264 1.81 13.07 26.90
C LEU A 264 3.28 12.64 27.09
N GLY A 265 3.53 11.58 27.85
CA GLY A 265 4.86 10.98 27.99
C GLY A 265 5.39 10.36 26.68
N HIS A 266 6.68 10.03 26.67
CA HIS A 266 7.30 9.27 25.58
C HIS A 266 6.58 7.92 25.38
N TYR A 267 6.43 7.50 24.13
CA TYR A 267 5.79 6.23 23.79
C TYR A 267 6.72 5.05 24.08
N TYR A 268 6.27 4.11 24.91
CA TYR A 268 6.87 2.80 25.08
C TYR A 268 5.84 1.80 25.61
N THR A 269 6.11 0.51 25.43
CA THR A 269 5.27 -0.58 25.96
C THR A 269 6.13 -1.60 26.71
N GLY A 270 5.62 -2.08 27.86
CA GLY A 270 6.37 -2.99 28.74
C GLY A 270 7.46 -2.30 29.57
N VAL A 271 8.34 -3.12 30.17
CA VAL A 271 9.43 -2.64 31.04
C VAL A 271 10.67 -2.34 30.19
N VAL A 272 10.77 -1.11 29.70
CA VAL A 272 11.99 -0.58 29.10
C VAL A 272 12.98 -0.26 30.23
N ARG A 273 14.22 -0.77 30.12
CA ARG A 273 15.33 -0.30 30.95
C ARG A 273 15.83 1.02 30.37
N SER A 274 16.01 2.03 31.21
CA SER A 274 16.69 3.27 30.82
C SER A 274 18.09 2.94 30.28
N ALA A 275 18.45 3.56 29.15
CA ALA A 275 19.84 3.73 28.74
C ALA A 275 20.53 4.78 29.64
#